data_AF-A0A2U1K974-F1
#
_entry.id   AF-A0A2U1K974-F1
#
_cell.length_a   1.000
_cell.length_b   1.000
_cell.length_c   1.000
_cell.angle_alpha   90.00
_cell.angle_beta   90.00
_cell.angle_gamma   90.00
#
_symmetry.space_group_name_H-M   'P 1'
#
loop_
_entity.id
_entity.type
_entity.pdbx_description
1 polymer ?
#
loop_
_entity_poly.entity_id
_entity_poly.type
_entity_poly.pdbx_seq_one_letter_code
_entity_poly.pdbx_strand_id
1 'polypeptide(L)'
;MNILIDQATAEVVHIDLGVAFEQRDIIDGMGVTGVEGVFRRCCEENLSVMQTNKEASLTIIEVFIHDPLYKWALSPLKALERQKETDDDLEASLEDSEGQYEGNKDAARALLRVMQKLNGYEEGEMRSVHG
;
A
#
# COMPACT_ATOMS: atom_id res chain seq x y z
N MET A 1 -5.51 -0.66 -15.52
CA MET A 1 -6.50 -1.14 -14.52
C MET A 1 -5.93 -2.42 -13.91
N ASN A 2 -5.65 -2.41 -12.60
CA ASN A 2 -4.89 -3.49 -11.94
C ASN A 2 -5.79 -4.41 -11.10
N ILE A 3 -7.07 -4.48 -11.45
CA ILE A 3 -8.11 -5.23 -10.77
C ILE A 3 -8.80 -6.11 -11.81
N LEU A 4 -8.90 -7.41 -11.53
CA LEU A 4 -9.66 -8.39 -12.31
C LEU A 4 -10.87 -8.87 -11.50
N ILE A 5 -11.93 -9.26 -12.20
CA ILE A 5 -13.14 -9.85 -11.61
C ILE A 5 -13.35 -11.22 -12.24
N ASP A 6 -13.44 -12.27 -11.42
CA ASP A 6 -13.81 -13.59 -11.90
C ASP A 6 -15.30 -13.64 -12.27
N GLN A 7 -15.62 -14.12 -13.47
CA GLN A 7 -17.01 -14.10 -13.97
C GLN A 7 -17.91 -15.15 -13.33
N ALA A 8 -17.34 -16.23 -12.77
CA ALA A 8 -18.12 -17.30 -12.17
C ALA A 8 -18.41 -17.03 -10.68
N THR A 9 -17.43 -16.53 -9.94
CA THR A 9 -17.51 -16.30 -8.49
C THR A 9 -17.73 -14.83 -8.11
N ALA A 10 -17.51 -13.89 -9.04
CA ALA A 10 -17.45 -12.45 -8.79
C ALA A 10 -16.32 -12.03 -7.82
N GLU A 11 -15.29 -12.87 -7.63
CA GLU A 11 -14.13 -12.54 -6.82
C GLU A 11 -13.27 -11.45 -7.48
N VAL A 12 -12.79 -10.51 -6.67
CA VAL A 12 -11.94 -9.40 -7.11
C VAL A 12 -10.47 -9.71 -6.79
N VAL A 13 -9.62 -9.68 -7.81
CA VAL A 13 -8.19 -9.98 -7.68
C VAL A 13 -7.36 -8.78 -8.10
N HIS A 14 -6.46 -8.32 -7.23
CA HIS A 14 -5.43 -7.35 -7.60
C HIS A 14 -4.30 -8.06 -8.35
N ILE A 15 -4.01 -7.62 -9.58
CA ILE A 15 -2.95 -8.20 -10.42
C ILE A 15 -1.63 -7.41 -10.40
N ASP A 16 -1.69 -6.15 -9.98
CA ASP A 16 -0.52 -5.31 -9.71
C ASP A 16 -0.87 -4.32 -8.60
N LEU A 17 0.00 -4.23 -7.60
CA LEU A 17 -0.16 -3.38 -6.41
C LEU A 17 0.41 -1.97 -6.61
N GLY A 18 0.71 -1.57 -7.86
CA GLY A 18 0.98 -0.19 -8.23
C GLY A 18 -0.17 0.79 -7.91
N VAL A 19 0.04 2.09 -8.17
CA VAL A 19 -0.96 3.13 -7.89
C VAL A 19 -2.15 2.97 -8.85
N ALA A 20 -3.34 2.70 -8.33
CA ALA A 20 -4.58 2.70 -9.10
C ALA A 20 -5.74 3.19 -8.22
N PHE A 21 -6.47 4.21 -8.68
CA PHE A 21 -7.65 4.73 -8.01
C PHE A 21 -8.72 5.19 -9.01
N GLU A 22 -9.71 4.34 -9.24
CA GLU A 22 -11.04 4.75 -9.70
C GLU A 22 -12.07 4.11 -8.77
N GLN A 23 -12.45 4.84 -7.71
CA GLN A 23 -13.22 4.29 -6.58
C GLN A 23 -14.75 4.32 -6.79
N ARG A 24 -15.25 5.08 -7.77
CA ARG A 24 -16.71 5.37 -7.88
C ARG A 24 -17.51 4.15 -8.34
N ASP A 25 -17.01 3.41 -9.31
CA ASP A 25 -17.72 2.26 -9.89
C ASP A 25 -17.77 1.07 -8.91
N ILE A 26 -16.78 0.96 -8.03
CA ILE A 26 -16.71 -0.10 -7.02
C ILE A 26 -17.80 0.11 -5.95
N ILE A 27 -18.03 1.36 -5.52
CA ILE A 27 -19.02 1.67 -4.47
C ILE A 27 -20.45 1.39 -4.98
N ASP A 28 -20.74 1.73 -6.23
CA ASP A 28 -22.06 1.42 -6.84
C ASP A 28 -22.30 -0.10 -6.91
N GLY A 29 -21.25 -0.87 -7.20
CA GLY A 29 -21.28 -2.33 -7.18
C GLY A 29 -21.57 -2.98 -5.81
N MET A 30 -21.49 -2.22 -4.70
CA MET A 30 -21.81 -2.72 -3.36
C MET A 30 -23.32 -2.75 -3.06
N GLY A 31 -24.15 -2.22 -3.97
CA GLY A 31 -25.61 -2.20 -3.86
C GLY A 31 -26.14 -1.08 -2.96
N VAL A 32 -27.39 -1.22 -2.51
CA VAL A 32 -28.16 -0.12 -1.88
C VAL A 32 -27.58 0.38 -0.56
N THR A 33 -26.80 -0.45 0.14
CA THR A 33 -26.15 -0.09 1.40
C THR A 33 -24.79 0.58 1.21
N GLY A 34 -24.25 0.57 -0.01
CA GLY A 34 -22.91 1.08 -0.31
C GLY A 34 -21.85 0.49 0.64
N VAL A 35 -20.99 1.37 1.15
CA VAL A 35 -19.93 1.00 2.10
C VAL A 35 -20.44 0.65 3.50
N GLU A 36 -21.64 1.07 3.88
CA GLU A 36 -22.15 0.96 5.27
C GLU A 36 -22.72 -0.42 5.61
N GLY A 37 -22.87 -1.28 4.62
CA GLY A 37 -23.41 -2.63 4.79
C GLY A 37 -22.34 -3.67 5.13
N VAL A 38 -22.27 -4.68 4.27
CA VAL A 38 -21.35 -5.81 4.43
C VAL A 38 -19.90 -5.34 4.40
N PHE A 39 -19.58 -4.36 3.54
CA PHE A 39 -18.22 -3.83 3.41
C PHE A 39 -17.65 -3.32 4.74
N ARG A 40 -18.31 -2.38 5.42
CA ARG A 40 -17.84 -1.86 6.72
C ARG A 40 -17.63 -2.98 7.73
N ARG A 41 -18.61 -3.87 7.93
CA ARG A 41 -18.51 -4.96 8.91
C ARG A 41 -17.35 -5.90 8.61
N CYS A 42 -17.16 -6.29 7.35
CA CYS A 42 -16.03 -7.11 6.95
C CYS A 42 -14.69 -6.39 7.19
N CYS A 43 -14.62 -5.09 6.92
CA CYS A 43 -13.43 -4.28 7.18
C CYS A 43 -13.11 -4.18 8.67
N GLU A 44 -14.12 -3.99 9.53
CA GLU A 44 -13.97 -3.94 10.99
C GLU A 44 -13.43 -5.27 11.54
N GLU A 45 -14.05 -6.39 11.17
CA GLU A 45 -13.61 -7.72 11.59
C GLU A 45 -12.20 -8.05 11.09
N ASN A 46 -11.91 -7.77 9.81
CA ASN A 46 -10.57 -7.97 9.26
C ASN A 46 -9.53 -7.10 9.97
N LEU A 47 -9.85 -5.84 10.24
CA LEU A 47 -8.95 -4.93 10.97
C LEU A 47 -8.70 -5.45 12.39
N SER A 48 -9.74 -5.91 13.10
CA SER A 48 -9.61 -6.54 14.42
C SER A 48 -8.66 -7.76 14.39
N VAL A 49 -8.79 -8.63 13.39
CA VAL A 49 -7.91 -9.79 13.20
C VAL A 49 -6.47 -9.36 12.90
N MET A 50 -6.27 -8.35 12.05
CA MET A 50 -4.94 -7.81 11.74
C MET A 50 -4.27 -7.18 12.96
N GLN A 51 -4.99 -6.40 13.76
CA GLN A 51 -4.48 -5.80 14.99
C GLN A 51 -4.14 -6.87 16.05
N THR A 52 -4.98 -7.90 16.17
CA THR A 52 -4.74 -9.04 17.08
C THR A 52 -3.48 -9.82 16.69
N ASN A 53 -3.25 -10.00 15.38
CA ASN A 53 -2.11 -10.76 14.83
C ASN A 53 -0.99 -9.85 14.30
N LYS A 54 -0.83 -8.66 14.87
CA LYS A 54 0.12 -7.65 14.37
C LYS A 54 1.57 -8.14 14.33
N GLU A 55 1.99 -8.94 15.31
CA GLU A 55 3.36 -9.49 15.37
C GLU A 55 3.68 -10.38 14.16
N ALA A 56 2.73 -11.21 13.74
CA ALA A 56 2.88 -12.05 12.55
C ALA A 56 3.01 -11.20 11.29
N SER A 57 2.20 -10.14 11.17
CA SER A 57 2.25 -9.21 10.04
C SER A 57 3.57 -8.43 9.98
N LEU A 58 4.05 -7.95 11.13
CA LEU A 58 5.33 -7.23 11.24
C LEU A 58 6.50 -8.15 10.90
N THR A 59 6.51 -9.38 11.43
CA THR A 59 7.56 -10.37 11.14
C THR A 59 7.68 -10.63 9.64
N ILE A 60 6.56 -10.78 8.92
CA ILE A 60 6.56 -10.98 7.46
C ILE A 60 7.21 -9.77 6.76
N ILE A 61 6.87 -8.55 7.17
CA ILE A 61 7.40 -7.31 6.56
C ILE A 61 8.89 -7.13 6.86
N GLU A 62 9.32 -7.43 8.08
CA GLU A 62 10.73 -7.36 8.48
C GLU A 62 11.63 -8.24 7.61
N VAL A 63 11.17 -9.44 7.24
CA VAL A 63 11.91 -10.33 6.33
C VAL A 63 12.22 -9.63 5.00
N PHE A 64 11.28 -8.88 4.42
CA PHE A 64 11.51 -8.14 3.18
C PHE A 64 12.48 -6.96 3.33
N ILE A 65 12.53 -6.34 4.51
CA ILE A 65 13.43 -5.21 4.79
C ILE A 65 14.89 -5.69 4.83
N HIS A 66 15.08 -6.92 5.30
CA HIS A 66 16.38 -7.55 5.39
C HIS A 66 16.81 -8.28 4.10
N ASP A 67 15.97 -8.32 3.06
CA ASP A 67 16.34 -8.89 1.77
C ASP A 67 17.34 -7.96 1.03
N PRO A 68 18.60 -8.38 0.82
CA PRO A 68 19.61 -7.55 0.17
C PRO A 68 19.35 -7.29 -1.32
N LEU A 69 18.43 -8.03 -1.95
CA LEU A 69 18.06 -7.87 -3.35
C LEU A 69 16.90 -6.89 -3.55
N TYR A 70 16.17 -6.54 -2.48
CA TYR A 70 15.02 -5.67 -2.60
C TYR A 70 15.43 -4.19 -2.64
N LYS A 71 15.04 -3.50 -3.71
CA LYS A 71 15.27 -2.05 -3.88
C LYS A 71 14.07 -1.28 -3.36
N TRP A 72 14.19 -0.73 -2.16
CA TRP A 72 13.12 0.01 -1.49
C TRP A 72 12.99 1.46 -1.92
N ALA A 73 14.10 2.08 -2.34
CA ALA A 73 14.05 3.36 -3.01
C ALA A 73 13.60 3.15 -4.46
N LEU A 74 12.57 3.89 -4.89
CA LEU A 74 12.36 4.10 -6.32
C LEU A 74 13.62 4.80 -6.84
N SER A 75 14.32 4.17 -7.78
CA SER A 75 15.43 4.85 -8.46
C SER A 75 14.92 6.17 -9.01
N PRO A 76 15.65 7.30 -8.83
CA PRO A 76 15.25 8.58 -9.38
C PRO A 76 14.90 8.51 -10.86
N LEU A 77 15.58 7.65 -11.63
CA LEU A 77 15.27 7.38 -13.04
C LEU A 77 13.90 6.74 -13.22
N LYS A 78 13.52 5.75 -12.40
CA LYS A 78 12.19 5.11 -12.45
C LYS A 78 11.08 6.04 -11.96
N ALA A 79 11.37 6.91 -11.00
CA ALA A 79 10.44 7.95 -10.55
C ALA A 79 10.22 8.98 -11.67
N LEU A 80 11.29 9.39 -12.36
CA LEU A 80 11.26 10.31 -13.48
C LEU A 80 10.59 9.71 -14.72
N GLU A 81 10.80 8.41 -15.00
CA GLU A 81 10.10 7.68 -16.07
C GLU A 81 8.60 7.62 -15.82
N ARG A 82 8.17 7.35 -14.57
CA ARG A 82 6.75 7.40 -14.18
C ARG A 82 6.16 8.82 -14.24
N GLN A 83 6.98 9.85 -13.99
CA GLN A 83 6.56 11.25 -14.17
C GLN A 83 6.53 11.67 -15.65
N LYS A 84 7.44 11.15 -16.49
CA LYS A 84 7.49 11.40 -17.93
C LYS A 84 6.32 10.81 -18.70
N GLU A 85 5.69 9.74 -18.22
CA GLU A 85 4.43 9.26 -18.78
C GLU A 85 3.26 10.26 -18.56
N THR A 86 3.46 11.31 -17.76
CA THR A 86 2.44 12.33 -17.46
C THR A 86 2.76 13.75 -17.94
N ASP A 87 4.02 14.10 -18.25
CA ASP A 87 4.37 15.43 -18.77
C ASP A 87 5.57 15.37 -19.74
N ASP A 88 5.32 15.79 -20.98
CA ASP A 88 6.34 16.27 -21.93
C ASP A 88 7.08 17.48 -21.32
N ASP A 89 8.37 17.61 -21.64
CA ASP A 89 9.25 18.78 -21.38
C ASP A 89 9.67 19.05 -19.91
N LEU A 90 10.83 18.52 -19.49
CA LEU A 90 12.04 19.32 -19.20
C LEU A 90 13.20 18.45 -18.68
N GLU A 91 14.38 18.78 -19.17
CA GLU A 91 15.69 18.18 -18.94
C GLU A 91 16.26 18.52 -17.55
N ALA A 92 16.78 17.52 -16.82
CA ALA A 92 17.84 17.73 -15.83
C ALA A 92 18.62 16.44 -15.56
N SER A 93 19.89 16.46 -15.93
CA SER A 93 20.91 15.45 -15.65
C SER A 93 21.13 15.28 -14.15
N LEU A 94 21.23 14.04 -13.64
CA LEU A 94 21.74 13.78 -12.30
C LEU A 94 22.70 12.59 -12.31
N GLU A 95 23.89 12.87 -11.80
CA GLU A 95 25.05 12.00 -11.69
C GLU A 95 24.79 10.82 -10.76
N ASP A 96 25.28 9.67 -11.19
CA ASP A 96 25.30 8.42 -10.44
C ASP A 96 26.26 8.56 -9.26
N SER A 97 25.75 8.34 -8.05
CA SER A 97 26.58 8.13 -6.86
C SER A 97 26.15 6.84 -6.19
N GLU A 98 26.88 5.79 -6.55
CA GLU A 98 26.93 4.50 -5.90
C GLU A 98 27.28 4.69 -4.40
N GLY A 99 26.24 4.81 -3.58
CA GLY A 99 26.34 4.87 -2.11
C GLY A 99 25.92 3.54 -1.48
N GLN A 100 26.90 2.67 -1.27
CA GLN A 100 26.81 1.41 -0.53
C GLN A 100 26.28 1.60 0.92
N TYR A 101 25.22 0.85 1.25
CA TYR A 101 24.82 0.42 2.61
C TYR A 101 24.58 1.49 3.71
N GLU A 102 23.88 2.60 3.42
CA GLU A 102 23.07 3.22 4.48
C GLU A 102 21.76 2.43 4.61
N GLY A 103 21.58 1.74 5.74
CA GLY A 103 20.37 1.02 6.09
C GLY A 103 19.12 1.80 5.69
N ASN A 104 18.33 1.16 4.85
CA ASN A 104 17.22 1.69 4.10
C ASN A 104 16.21 2.50 4.96
N LYS A 105 16.45 3.82 5.02
CA LYS A 105 15.64 4.79 5.78
C LYS A 105 14.18 4.78 5.33
N ASP A 106 13.91 4.46 4.07
CA ASP A 106 12.56 4.36 3.51
C ASP A 106 11.83 3.10 3.99
N ALA A 107 12.49 1.94 4.05
CA ALA A 107 11.94 0.74 4.69
C ALA A 107 11.64 0.96 6.17
N ALA A 108 12.58 1.56 6.90
CA ALA A 108 12.37 1.82 8.33
C ALA A 108 11.16 2.73 8.55
N ARG A 109 10.98 3.75 7.69
CA ARG A 109 9.80 4.63 7.69
C ARG A 109 8.52 3.87 7.34
N ALA A 110 8.57 2.97 6.36
CA ALA A 110 7.43 2.15 5.96
C ALA A 110 7.00 1.19 7.08
N LEU A 111 7.95 0.49 7.72
CA LEU A 111 7.69 -0.39 8.85
C LEU A 111 7.06 0.37 10.02
N LEU A 112 7.62 1.54 10.36
CA LEU A 112 7.08 2.39 11.42
C LEU A 112 5.62 2.80 11.13
N ARG A 113 5.31 3.17 9.87
CA ARG A 113 3.94 3.47 9.45
C ARG A 113 3.00 2.27 9.56
N VAL A 114 3.45 1.08 9.16
CA VAL A 114 2.63 -0.14 9.28
C VAL A 114 2.38 -0.46 10.75
N MET A 115 3.40 -0.38 11.59
CA MET A 115 3.29 -0.61 13.03
C MET A 115 2.30 0.38 13.67
N GLN A 116 2.35 1.67 13.32
CA GLN A 116 1.38 2.66 13.79
C GLN A 116 -0.06 2.28 13.40
N LYS A 117 -0.29 1.92 12.12
CA LYS A 117 -1.61 1.51 11.64
C LYS A 117 -2.15 0.26 12.34
N LEU A 118 -1.29 -0.75 12.55
CA LEU A 118 -1.66 -1.98 13.26
C LEU A 118 -1.91 -1.75 14.77
N ASN A 119 -1.41 -0.65 15.33
CA ASN A 119 -1.71 -0.23 16.70
C ASN A 119 -2.92 0.72 16.77
N GLY A 120 -3.58 1.00 15.64
CA GLY A 120 -4.75 1.88 15.58
C GLY A 120 -4.41 3.38 15.54
N TYR A 121 -3.19 3.76 15.20
CA TYR A 121 -2.83 5.17 15.05
C TYR A 121 -3.02 5.65 13.61
N GLU A 122 -3.77 6.73 13.44
CA GLU A 122 -3.98 7.44 12.18
C GLU A 122 -3.76 8.93 12.39
N GLU A 123 -2.86 9.54 11.60
CA GLU A 123 -2.48 10.97 11.72
C GLU A 123 -2.03 11.43 13.13
N GLY A 124 -1.63 10.48 13.98
CA GLY A 124 -1.20 10.74 15.36
C GLY A 124 -2.30 10.56 16.41
N GLU A 125 -3.53 10.29 16.00
CA GLU A 125 -4.66 9.98 16.88
C GLU A 125 -4.87 8.47 16.98
N MET A 126 -5.23 8.00 18.18
CA MET A 126 -5.62 6.60 18.38
C MET A 126 -7.10 6.43 18.02
N ARG A 127 -7.39 5.53 17.09
CA ARG A 127 -8.74 5.20 16.63
C ARG A 127 -9.11 3.77 17.00
N SER A 128 -10.41 3.57 17.22
CA SER A 128 -10.98 2.25 17.43
C SER A 128 -11.21 1.56 16.08
N VAL A 129 -11.41 0.24 16.10
CA VAL A 129 -11.79 -0.52 14.90
C VAL A 129 -13.09 -0.02 14.28
N HIS A 130 -14.01 0.54 15.08
CA HIS A 130 -15.33 1.00 14.65
C HIS A 130 -15.36 2.49 14.27
N GLY A 131 -14.20 3.16 14.25
CA GLY A 131 -14.08 4.61 14.06
C GLY A 131 -13.64 5.36 15.30
#